data_AF-A0A929IJL5-F1
#
_entry.id   AF-A0A929IJL5-F1
#
_cell.length_a   1.000
_cell.length_b   1.000
_cell.length_c   1.000
_cell.angle_alpha   90.00
_cell.angle_beta   90.00
_cell.angle_gamma   90.00
#
_symmetry.space_group_name_H-M   'P 1'
#
loop_
_entity.id
_entity.type
_entity.pdbx_description
1 polymer ?
#
loop_
_entity_poly.entity_id
_entity_poly.type
_entity_poly.pdbx_seq_one_letter_code
_entity_poly.pdbx_strand_id
1 'polypeptide(L)'
;MQVIPDFEAFTRLYDAGTPQVVHTSLIADLETPVSAMLKLADGRPNSFLLESVEGGSIRGRYSFIGLKPDLIWRCQGDKAEVNRKARYDTEAFEPCVGGALNSLRAILDESAIDLPEGMPPMSAGLVGYMSYDMVRLMEKLPDENPKFIEVPDGLFMRPTVIAVFDTIEDLVTVITPVRPETGVDAATAYRQAQERLADIVADFERSLPYRRETSSVSAELPAPQSNMTKDEFHAMIEKAKEYILAGDIFQTVLSQRFEVPFTLPPFALYRSLRRLNPSPFLFHLDFGGFSIVGSSPEILVR
;
A
#
# COMPACT_ATOMS: atom_id res chain seq x y z
N MET A 1 -27.23 -6.41 -4.81
CA MET A 1 -25.82 -6.83 -4.80
C MET A 1 -25.78 -8.35 -4.79
N GLN A 2 -25.20 -8.98 -5.81
CA GLN A 2 -24.97 -10.43 -5.81
C GLN A 2 -23.64 -10.70 -5.10
N VAL A 3 -23.64 -11.60 -4.12
CA VAL A 3 -22.45 -11.95 -3.33
C VAL A 3 -22.02 -13.36 -3.70
N ILE A 4 -20.72 -13.54 -3.92
CA ILE A 4 -20.09 -14.80 -4.33
C ILE A 4 -18.92 -15.10 -3.39
N PRO A 5 -18.74 -16.35 -2.92
CA PRO A 5 -19.63 -17.49 -3.10
C PRO A 5 -20.98 -17.31 -2.38
N ASP A 6 -21.95 -18.16 -2.68
CA ASP A 6 -23.19 -18.22 -1.88
C ASP A 6 -22.93 -18.75 -0.46
N PHE A 7 -23.94 -18.64 0.40
CA PHE A 7 -23.79 -19.00 1.81
C PHE A 7 -23.45 -20.49 2.02
N GLU A 8 -23.98 -21.38 1.19
CA GLU A 8 -23.73 -22.83 1.33
C GLU A 8 -22.26 -23.16 0.99
N ALA A 9 -21.78 -22.64 -0.15
CA ALA A 9 -20.40 -22.81 -0.58
C ALA A 9 -19.42 -22.13 0.40
N PHE A 10 -19.76 -20.94 0.89
CA PHE A 10 -18.98 -20.23 1.92
C PHE A 10 -18.84 -21.07 3.19
N THR A 11 -19.96 -21.58 3.73
CA THR A 11 -20.01 -22.33 4.98
C THR A 11 -19.16 -23.59 4.91
N ARG A 12 -19.20 -24.29 3.77
CA ARG A 12 -18.41 -25.51 3.55
C ARG A 12 -16.91 -25.28 3.72
N LEU A 13 -16.38 -24.18 3.18
CA LEU A 13 -14.96 -23.84 3.31
C LEU A 13 -14.63 -23.24 4.68
N TYR A 14 -15.54 -22.43 5.25
CA TYR A 14 -15.34 -21.78 6.53
C TYR A 14 -15.26 -22.80 7.67
N ASP A 15 -16.20 -23.74 7.74
CA ASP A 15 -16.25 -24.79 8.76
C ASP A 15 -15.08 -25.79 8.63
N ALA A 16 -14.48 -25.88 7.44
CA ALA A 16 -13.26 -26.65 7.20
C ALA A 16 -11.96 -25.93 7.63
N GLY A 17 -12.06 -24.69 8.12
CA GLY A 17 -10.89 -23.91 8.53
C GLY A 17 -10.14 -23.23 7.36
N THR A 18 -10.74 -23.16 6.18
CA THR A 18 -10.10 -22.64 4.96
C THR A 18 -10.36 -21.13 4.78
N PRO A 19 -9.31 -20.29 4.72
CA PRO A 19 -9.43 -18.91 4.28
C PRO A 19 -10.00 -18.80 2.87
N GLN A 20 -10.85 -17.80 2.62
CA GLN A 20 -11.48 -17.59 1.33
C GLN A 20 -11.75 -16.10 1.09
N VAL A 21 -12.15 -15.76 -0.13
CA VAL A 21 -12.61 -14.42 -0.48
C VAL A 21 -14.12 -14.43 -0.73
N VAL A 22 -14.79 -13.36 -0.30
CA VAL A 22 -16.17 -13.06 -0.67
C VAL A 22 -16.16 -11.78 -1.49
N HIS A 23 -16.90 -11.73 -2.59
CA HIS A 23 -16.86 -10.58 -3.48
C HIS A 23 -18.22 -10.27 -4.12
N THR A 24 -18.30 -9.06 -4.66
CA THR A 24 -19.34 -8.60 -5.59
C THR A 24 -18.66 -7.84 -6.72
N SER A 25 -19.29 -7.79 -7.88
CA SER A 25 -18.84 -6.97 -9.01
C SER A 25 -19.86 -5.89 -9.33
N LEU A 26 -19.37 -4.71 -9.72
CA LEU A 26 -20.15 -3.55 -10.12
C LEU A 26 -19.70 -3.11 -11.51
N ILE A 27 -20.61 -2.51 -12.28
CA ILE A 27 -20.25 -1.82 -13.53
C ILE A 27 -19.48 -0.54 -13.16
N ALA A 28 -18.34 -0.32 -13.82
CA ALA A 28 -17.38 0.74 -13.51
C ALA A 28 -17.41 1.91 -14.51
N ASP A 29 -18.37 1.96 -15.43
CA ASP A 29 -18.42 2.93 -16.53
C ASP A 29 -18.41 4.40 -16.09
N LEU A 30 -18.94 4.70 -14.90
CA LEU A 30 -18.95 6.03 -14.28
C LEU A 30 -17.88 6.21 -13.19
N GLU A 31 -17.07 5.19 -12.93
CA GLU A 31 -16.05 5.23 -11.88
C GLU A 31 -14.63 5.21 -12.45
N THR A 32 -13.75 5.96 -11.79
CA THR A 32 -12.31 5.90 -12.01
C THR A 32 -11.64 5.47 -10.71
N PRO A 33 -10.45 4.86 -10.73
CA PRO A 33 -9.71 4.56 -9.50
C PRO A 33 -9.51 5.81 -8.61
N VAL A 34 -9.37 6.99 -9.22
CA VAL A 34 -9.26 8.26 -8.51
C VAL A 34 -10.56 8.69 -7.84
N SER A 35 -11.71 8.63 -8.55
CA SER A 35 -13.01 8.97 -7.96
C SER A 35 -13.37 7.99 -6.84
N ALA A 36 -13.10 6.71 -7.05
CA ALA A 36 -13.30 5.67 -6.06
C ALA A 36 -12.44 5.90 -4.82
N MET A 37 -11.14 6.19 -4.96
CA MET A 37 -10.29 6.49 -3.80
C MET A 37 -10.82 7.67 -2.98
N LEU A 38 -11.31 8.73 -3.65
CA LEU A 38 -11.91 9.89 -2.97
C LEU A 38 -13.19 9.52 -2.19
N LYS A 39 -14.04 8.65 -2.74
CA LYS A 39 -15.28 8.19 -2.08
C LYS A 39 -15.02 7.19 -0.97
N LEU A 40 -14.18 6.19 -1.24
CA LEU A 40 -14.00 5.03 -0.39
C LEU A 40 -13.03 5.31 0.77
N ALA A 41 -11.89 5.95 0.52
CA ALA A 41 -10.97 6.30 1.60
C ALA A 41 -11.47 7.56 2.33
N ASP A 42 -11.89 8.58 1.59
CA ASP A 42 -12.30 9.90 2.11
C ASP A 42 -11.29 10.52 3.10
N GLY A 43 -10.00 10.24 2.90
CA GLY A 43 -8.92 10.70 3.80
C GLY A 43 -8.82 9.93 5.12
N ARG A 44 -9.51 8.77 5.25
CA ARG A 44 -9.26 7.82 6.34
C ARG A 44 -7.87 7.19 6.17
N PRO A 45 -7.13 7.01 7.28
CA PRO A 45 -5.79 6.43 7.24
C PRO A 45 -5.83 4.96 6.83
N ASN A 46 -4.64 4.41 6.57
CA ASN A 46 -4.43 3.00 6.24
C ASN A 46 -5.19 2.58 4.97
N SER A 47 -4.98 3.36 3.92
CA SER A 47 -5.54 3.13 2.59
C SER A 47 -4.45 3.17 1.52
N PHE A 48 -4.69 2.50 0.39
CA PHE A 48 -3.80 2.60 -0.75
C PHE A 48 -4.54 2.69 -2.08
N LEU A 49 -3.86 3.25 -3.07
CA LEU A 49 -4.16 3.12 -4.49
C LEU A 49 -2.89 2.72 -5.24
N LEU A 50 -2.96 1.63 -5.99
CA LEU A 50 -1.91 1.16 -6.88
C LEU A 50 -2.44 1.16 -8.33
N GLU A 51 -1.75 1.85 -9.22
CA GLU A 51 -2.03 1.87 -10.66
C GLU A 51 -0.77 1.49 -11.44
N SER A 52 -0.96 0.96 -12.64
CA SER A 52 0.14 0.64 -13.54
C SER A 52 -0.05 1.33 -14.89
N VAL A 53 1.06 1.72 -15.53
CA VAL A 53 1.07 2.26 -16.90
C VAL A 53 2.10 1.50 -17.73
N GLU A 54 1.63 0.77 -18.72
CA GLU A 54 2.44 0.03 -19.67
C GLU A 54 3.00 0.98 -20.76
N GLY A 55 4.30 0.87 -21.01
CA GLY A 55 4.98 1.64 -22.07
C GLY A 55 4.86 3.16 -21.92
N GLY A 56 4.62 3.67 -20.70
CA GLY A 56 4.50 5.10 -20.39
C GLY A 56 3.29 5.81 -21.03
N SER A 57 2.38 5.08 -21.67
CA SER A 57 1.28 5.66 -22.45
C SER A 57 -0.05 4.95 -22.30
N ILE A 58 -0.05 3.63 -22.02
CA ILE A 58 -1.26 2.83 -21.90
C ILE A 58 -1.47 2.51 -20.42
N ARG A 59 -2.64 2.81 -19.85
CA ARG A 59 -2.95 2.37 -18.48
C ARG A 59 -3.00 0.85 -18.46
N GLY A 60 -2.35 0.24 -17.48
CA GLY A 60 -2.44 -1.20 -17.22
C GLY A 60 -3.89 -1.60 -16.93
N ARG A 61 -4.21 -2.86 -17.21
CA ARG A 61 -5.57 -3.41 -17.06
C ARG A 61 -6.17 -3.20 -15.67
N TYR A 62 -5.34 -3.32 -14.64
CA TYR A 62 -5.79 -3.34 -13.26
C TYR A 62 -5.34 -2.13 -12.44
N SER A 63 -6.24 -1.66 -11.57
CA SER A 63 -5.92 -0.73 -10.49
C SER A 63 -6.49 -1.27 -9.18
N PHE A 64 -5.76 -1.09 -8.08
CA PHE A 64 -6.10 -1.70 -6.79
C PHE A 64 -6.27 -0.64 -5.72
N ILE A 65 -7.39 -0.67 -5.02
CA ILE A 65 -7.62 0.13 -3.81
C ILE A 65 -7.76 -0.83 -2.64
N GLY A 66 -7.04 -0.58 -1.55
CA GLY A 66 -7.18 -1.34 -0.31
C GLY A 66 -7.47 -0.46 0.88
N LEU A 67 -8.34 -0.94 1.78
CA LEU A 67 -8.92 -0.15 2.86
C LEU A 67 -9.11 -0.98 4.13
N LYS A 68 -9.32 -0.27 5.24
CA LYS A 68 -9.81 -0.81 6.52
C LYS A 68 -9.03 -2.06 6.97
N PRO A 69 -7.69 -2.00 7.13
CA PRO A 69 -6.94 -3.20 7.45
C PRO A 69 -7.31 -3.78 8.81
N ASP A 70 -7.31 -5.10 8.92
CA ASP A 70 -7.47 -5.82 10.19
C ASP A 70 -6.13 -5.98 10.91
N LEU A 71 -5.04 -6.00 10.14
CA LEU A 71 -3.68 -6.21 10.62
C LEU A 71 -2.72 -5.16 10.07
N ILE A 72 -1.88 -4.62 10.94
CA ILE A 72 -0.70 -3.81 10.57
C ILE A 72 0.53 -4.38 11.26
N TRP A 73 1.55 -4.74 10.48
CA TRP A 73 2.87 -5.12 10.96
C TRP A 73 3.84 -3.98 10.68
N ARG A 74 4.75 -3.67 11.63
CA ARG A 74 5.82 -2.69 11.43
C ARG A 74 7.10 -3.07 12.17
N CYS A 75 8.23 -2.50 11.77
CA CYS A 75 9.50 -2.73 12.44
C CYS A 75 10.43 -1.52 12.49
N GLN A 76 11.36 -1.56 13.45
CA GLN A 76 12.54 -0.70 13.54
C GLN A 76 13.76 -1.59 13.77
N GLY A 77 14.66 -1.66 12.79
CA GLY A 77 15.70 -2.67 12.71
C GLY A 77 15.08 -4.07 12.84
N ASP A 78 15.67 -4.90 13.71
CA ASP A 78 15.18 -6.26 13.93
C ASP A 78 14.03 -6.35 14.94
N LYS A 79 13.54 -5.22 15.47
CA LYS A 79 12.41 -5.20 16.40
C LYS A 79 11.13 -4.96 15.62
N ALA A 80 10.26 -5.96 15.60
CA ALA A 80 8.95 -5.87 14.95
C ALA A 80 7.81 -5.92 15.97
N GLU A 81 6.69 -5.34 15.59
CA GLU A 81 5.43 -5.38 16.32
C GLU A 81 4.25 -5.50 15.34
N VAL A 82 3.14 -6.05 15.82
CA VAL A 82 1.94 -6.26 15.02
C VAL A 82 0.71 -5.79 15.79
N ASN A 83 -0.17 -5.07 15.11
CA ASN A 83 -1.48 -4.72 15.58
C ASN A 83 -2.52 -5.56 14.82
N ARG A 84 -3.12 -6.54 15.49
CA ARG A 84 -4.18 -7.42 14.95
C ARG A 84 -5.59 -6.89 15.16
N LYS A 85 -5.70 -5.70 15.76
CA LYS A 85 -6.93 -4.99 16.05
C LYS A 85 -6.95 -3.64 15.34
N ALA A 86 -6.18 -3.49 14.26
CA ALA A 86 -5.94 -2.21 13.59
C ALA A 86 -7.23 -1.51 13.11
N ARG A 87 -8.30 -2.29 12.91
CA ARG A 87 -9.63 -1.78 12.55
C ARG A 87 -10.37 -1.09 13.71
N TYR A 88 -10.05 -1.43 14.96
CA TYR A 88 -10.79 -1.02 16.16
C TYR A 88 -9.95 -0.23 17.15
N ASP A 89 -8.66 -0.51 17.22
CA ASP A 89 -7.69 0.13 18.11
C ASP A 89 -6.38 0.32 17.34
N THR A 90 -5.99 1.58 17.08
CA THR A 90 -4.81 1.90 16.29
C THR A 90 -3.50 1.67 17.05
N GLU A 91 -3.54 1.62 18.38
CA GLU A 91 -2.36 1.56 19.24
C GLU A 91 -2.11 0.19 19.86
N ALA A 92 -2.96 -0.82 19.57
CA ALA A 92 -2.85 -2.19 20.07
C ALA A 92 -1.71 -3.01 19.42
N PHE A 93 -0.52 -2.43 19.32
CA PHE A 93 0.68 -3.11 18.84
C PHE A 93 1.27 -4.01 19.93
N GLU A 94 1.60 -5.24 19.54
CA GLU A 94 2.26 -6.23 20.37
C GLU A 94 3.60 -6.63 19.75
N PRO A 95 4.67 -6.79 20.55
CA PRO A 95 5.97 -7.17 20.03
C PRO A 95 5.93 -8.56 19.39
N CYS A 96 6.57 -8.68 18.23
CA CYS A 96 6.73 -9.95 17.53
C CYS A 96 7.93 -10.75 18.07
N VAL A 97 7.78 -12.07 18.08
CA VAL A 97 8.90 -12.99 18.37
C VAL A 97 9.67 -13.30 17.09
N GLY A 98 10.98 -13.49 17.20
CA GLY A 98 11.82 -14.02 16.11
C GLY A 98 12.43 -12.98 15.16
N GLY A 99 12.27 -11.68 15.45
CA GLY A 99 12.86 -10.60 14.66
C GLY A 99 11.97 -10.15 13.48
N ALA A 100 12.43 -9.14 12.74
CA ALA A 100 11.60 -8.50 11.73
C ALA A 100 11.30 -9.40 10.53
N LEU A 101 12.31 -10.01 9.91
CA LEU A 101 12.11 -10.83 8.71
C LEU A 101 11.31 -12.11 8.99
N ASN A 102 11.54 -12.78 10.12
CA ASN A 102 10.81 -14.00 10.46
C ASN A 102 9.36 -13.72 10.84
N SER A 103 9.12 -12.64 11.59
CA SER A 103 7.74 -12.25 11.92
C SER A 103 6.96 -11.83 10.68
N LEU A 104 7.55 -11.06 9.76
CA LEU A 104 6.90 -10.72 8.49
C LEU A 104 6.58 -11.98 7.66
N ARG A 105 7.50 -12.95 7.60
CA ARG A 105 7.26 -14.23 6.92
C ARG A 105 6.09 -15.00 7.55
N ALA A 106 6.00 -15.05 8.88
CA ALA A 106 4.87 -15.68 9.57
C ALA A 106 3.53 -14.96 9.29
N ILE A 107 3.53 -13.62 9.21
CA ILE A 107 2.33 -12.86 8.83
C ILE A 107 1.94 -13.11 7.37
N LEU A 108 2.90 -13.25 6.46
CA LEU A 108 2.64 -13.62 5.06
C LEU A 108 1.95 -14.99 4.98
N ASP A 109 2.49 -16.00 5.67
CA ASP A 109 1.93 -17.35 5.69
C ASP A 109 0.51 -17.39 6.28
N GLU A 110 0.27 -16.69 7.39
CA GLU A 110 -1.06 -16.53 7.99
C GLU A 110 -2.05 -15.78 7.08
N SER A 111 -1.53 -14.88 6.23
CA SER A 111 -2.34 -14.05 5.36
C SER A 111 -2.64 -14.72 4.01
N ALA A 112 -2.03 -15.86 3.71
CA ALA A 112 -2.25 -16.57 2.45
C ALA A 112 -3.71 -16.99 2.27
N ILE A 113 -4.22 -16.83 1.05
CA ILE A 113 -5.52 -17.33 0.61
C ILE A 113 -5.34 -17.91 -0.79
N ASP A 114 -5.76 -19.15 -0.98
CA ASP A 114 -5.85 -19.76 -2.30
C ASP A 114 -7.02 -19.11 -3.05
N LEU A 115 -6.70 -18.23 -4.01
CA LEU A 115 -7.71 -17.48 -4.74
C LEU A 115 -8.44 -18.40 -5.75
N PRO A 116 -9.78 -18.31 -5.82
CA PRO A 116 -10.54 -18.98 -6.87
C PRO A 116 -10.08 -18.60 -8.28
N GLU A 117 -10.24 -19.51 -9.24
CA GLU A 117 -9.94 -19.25 -10.65
C GLU A 117 -10.73 -18.04 -11.17
N GLY A 118 -10.08 -17.19 -11.96
CA GLY A 118 -10.67 -15.98 -12.52
C GLY A 118 -10.70 -14.78 -11.58
N MET A 119 -10.25 -14.91 -10.32
CA MET A 119 -10.08 -13.73 -9.46
C MET A 119 -9.02 -12.78 -10.01
N PRO A 120 -9.26 -11.46 -9.94
CA PRO A 120 -8.23 -10.48 -10.28
C PRO A 120 -6.96 -10.70 -9.43
N PRO A 121 -5.78 -10.34 -9.96
CA PRO A 121 -4.55 -10.38 -9.18
C PRO A 121 -4.67 -9.51 -7.91
N MET A 122 -3.89 -9.79 -6.88
CA MET A 122 -3.88 -9.01 -5.63
C MET A 122 -5.25 -8.89 -4.92
N SER A 123 -6.17 -9.85 -5.12
CA SER A 123 -7.48 -9.90 -4.44
C SER A 123 -7.40 -10.14 -2.93
N ALA A 124 -6.23 -10.54 -2.42
CA ALA A 124 -5.87 -10.60 -1.01
C ALA A 124 -4.35 -10.47 -0.89
N GLY A 125 -3.84 -9.92 0.22
CA GLY A 125 -2.40 -9.85 0.47
C GLY A 125 -2.00 -8.83 1.52
N LEU A 126 -0.70 -8.62 1.66
CA LEU A 126 -0.11 -7.54 2.44
C LEU A 126 0.40 -6.45 1.51
N VAL A 127 0.16 -5.19 1.85
CA VAL A 127 0.63 -4.04 1.06
C VAL A 127 1.34 -3.06 1.98
N GLY A 128 2.48 -2.55 1.55
CA GLY A 128 3.37 -1.81 2.41
C GLY A 128 4.68 -1.42 1.74
N TYR A 129 5.68 -1.15 2.57
CA TYR A 129 7.05 -0.89 2.11
C TYR A 129 8.09 -1.53 3.04
N MET A 130 9.28 -1.73 2.47
CA MET A 130 10.52 -1.97 3.19
C MET A 130 11.49 -0.85 2.82
N SER A 131 12.08 -0.20 3.80
CA SER A 131 13.11 0.81 3.62
C SER A 131 14.42 0.15 3.22
N TYR A 132 15.36 0.97 2.72
CA TYR A 132 16.70 0.50 2.40
C TYR A 132 17.42 -0.10 3.62
N ASP A 133 17.21 0.47 4.81
CA ASP A 133 17.92 0.05 6.03
C ASP A 133 17.61 -1.39 6.46
N MET A 134 16.52 -1.99 5.96
CA MET A 134 16.23 -3.42 6.14
C MET A 134 17.33 -4.34 5.60
N VAL A 135 18.17 -3.87 4.66
CA VAL A 135 19.33 -4.62 4.17
C VAL A 135 20.30 -5.01 5.31
N ARG A 136 20.34 -4.23 6.40
CA ARG A 136 21.20 -4.46 7.57
C ARG A 136 20.83 -5.73 8.36
N LEU A 137 19.64 -6.29 8.11
CA LEU A 137 19.23 -7.58 8.67
C LEU A 137 19.84 -8.77 7.93
N MET A 138 20.39 -8.54 6.73
CA MET A 138 20.98 -9.55 5.87
C MET A 138 22.49 -9.33 5.69
N GLU A 139 22.92 -8.07 5.70
CA GLU A 139 24.31 -7.66 5.46
C GLU A 139 24.87 -6.82 6.60
N LYS A 140 26.19 -6.90 6.80
CA LYS A 140 26.90 -6.11 7.81
C LYS A 140 27.29 -4.75 7.24
N LEU A 141 26.54 -3.72 7.58
CA LEU A 141 26.80 -2.34 7.14
C LEU A 141 26.92 -1.37 8.33
N PRO A 142 27.77 -0.32 8.25
CA PRO A 142 27.87 0.71 9.29
C PRO A 142 26.58 1.52 9.43
N ASP A 143 26.12 1.72 10.65
CA ASP A 143 24.86 2.43 10.98
C ASP A 143 25.14 3.77 11.68
N GLU A 144 25.98 4.60 11.06
CA GLU A 144 26.46 5.85 11.63
C GLU A 144 25.71 7.08 11.10
N ASN A 145 24.83 6.89 10.10
CA ASN A 145 24.09 7.98 9.51
C ASN A 145 23.00 8.48 10.49
N PRO A 146 22.85 9.79 10.67
CA PRO A 146 21.78 10.33 11.50
C PRO A 146 20.41 9.99 10.92
N LYS A 147 19.50 9.57 11.80
CA LYS A 147 18.10 9.31 11.44
C LYS A 147 17.34 10.63 11.32
N PHE A 148 16.92 10.97 10.09
CA PHE A 148 16.21 12.21 9.81
C PHE A 148 14.70 12.03 9.60
N ILE A 149 14.27 10.83 9.18
CA ILE A 149 12.85 10.52 8.94
C ILE A 149 12.42 9.53 10.01
N GLU A 150 11.51 9.96 10.88
CA GLU A 150 10.97 9.16 11.98
C GLU A 150 9.81 8.28 11.52
N VAL A 151 10.08 7.38 10.58
CA VAL A 151 9.15 6.35 10.12
C VAL A 151 9.71 4.95 10.41
N PRO A 152 8.84 3.91 10.43
CA PRO A 152 9.30 2.52 10.52
C PRO A 152 10.22 2.14 9.36
N ASP A 153 11.11 1.17 9.59
CA ASP A 153 11.95 0.61 8.52
C ASP A 153 11.15 -0.34 7.61
N GLY A 154 10.06 -0.89 8.10
CA GLY A 154 9.08 -1.60 7.29
C GLY A 154 7.69 -1.45 7.89
N LEU A 155 6.68 -1.37 7.04
CA LEU A 155 5.28 -1.36 7.45
C LEU A 155 4.44 -2.03 6.37
N PHE A 156 3.68 -3.05 6.75
CA PHE A 156 2.75 -3.77 5.89
C PHE A 156 1.37 -3.87 6.54
N MET A 157 0.33 -3.64 5.75
CA MET A 157 -1.05 -3.76 6.20
C MET A 157 -1.82 -4.81 5.40
N ARG A 158 -2.74 -5.50 6.08
CA ARG A 158 -3.65 -6.49 5.49
C ARG A 158 -5.04 -5.87 5.34
N PRO A 159 -5.44 -5.41 4.15
CA PRO A 159 -6.74 -4.80 3.95
C PRO A 159 -7.87 -5.83 4.13
N THR A 160 -8.99 -5.39 4.71
CA THR A 160 -10.22 -6.21 4.76
C THR A 160 -11.13 -6.00 3.55
N VAL A 161 -10.85 -4.94 2.77
CA VAL A 161 -11.53 -4.62 1.53
C VAL A 161 -10.48 -4.30 0.48
N ILE A 162 -10.61 -4.94 -0.68
CA ILE A 162 -9.85 -4.63 -1.88
C ILE A 162 -10.85 -4.36 -3.02
N ALA A 163 -10.75 -3.21 -3.67
CA ALA A 163 -11.50 -2.91 -4.89
C ALA A 163 -10.55 -2.95 -6.09
N VAL A 164 -10.83 -3.83 -7.03
CA VAL A 164 -10.03 -4.03 -8.24
C VAL A 164 -10.80 -3.52 -9.45
N PHE A 165 -10.24 -2.51 -10.11
CA PHE A 165 -10.75 -1.97 -11.36
C PHE A 165 -10.16 -2.76 -12.51
N ASP A 166 -11.01 -3.28 -13.39
CA ASP A 166 -10.63 -3.90 -14.65
C ASP A 166 -11.07 -2.99 -15.80
N THR A 167 -10.12 -2.36 -16.48
CA THR A 167 -10.40 -1.42 -17.58
C THR A 167 -10.77 -2.11 -18.89
N ILE A 168 -10.64 -3.44 -18.98
CA ILE A 168 -11.03 -4.20 -20.18
C ILE A 168 -12.47 -4.68 -20.03
N GLU A 169 -12.84 -5.16 -18.85
CA GLU A 169 -14.19 -5.63 -18.57
C GLU A 169 -15.15 -4.50 -18.14
N ASP A 170 -14.61 -3.29 -17.87
CA ASP A 170 -15.34 -2.15 -17.29
C ASP A 170 -16.08 -2.52 -15.99
N LEU A 171 -15.40 -3.29 -15.14
CA LEU A 171 -15.92 -3.76 -13.86
C LEU A 171 -15.04 -3.31 -12.68
N VAL A 172 -15.69 -3.06 -11.54
CA VAL A 172 -15.03 -3.04 -10.25
C VAL A 172 -15.42 -4.29 -9.49
N THR A 173 -14.45 -5.12 -9.14
CA THR A 173 -14.67 -6.23 -8.23
C THR A 173 -14.29 -5.78 -6.82
N VAL A 174 -15.25 -5.79 -5.91
CA VAL A 174 -15.04 -5.50 -4.48
C VAL A 174 -14.91 -6.83 -3.76
N ILE A 175 -13.73 -7.07 -3.19
CA ILE A 175 -13.35 -8.30 -2.51
C ILE A 175 -13.17 -8.04 -1.02
N THR A 176 -13.66 -8.96 -0.19
CA THR A 176 -13.38 -9.05 1.23
C THR A 176 -12.76 -10.41 1.56
N PRO A 177 -11.48 -10.46 1.97
CA PRO A 177 -10.86 -11.65 2.52
C PRO A 177 -11.51 -12.06 3.84
N VAL A 178 -11.83 -13.35 4.00
CA VAL A 178 -12.42 -13.91 5.22
C VAL A 178 -11.58 -15.10 5.69
N ARG A 179 -11.15 -15.05 6.95
CA ARG A 179 -10.42 -16.12 7.63
C ARG A 179 -11.28 -16.68 8.76
N PRO A 180 -11.30 -18.00 8.99
CA PRO A 180 -11.99 -18.58 10.14
C PRO A 180 -11.46 -18.05 11.47
N GLU A 181 -12.37 -17.66 12.36
CA GLU A 181 -12.05 -17.09 13.67
C GLU A 181 -12.65 -17.95 14.77
N THR A 182 -11.90 -18.15 15.85
CA THR A 182 -12.38 -18.94 16.99
C THR A 182 -13.56 -18.24 17.65
N GLY A 183 -14.69 -18.95 17.77
CA GLY A 183 -15.91 -18.42 18.40
C GLY A 183 -16.82 -17.62 17.46
N VAL A 184 -16.51 -17.57 16.15
CA VAL A 184 -17.37 -16.97 15.12
C VAL A 184 -17.92 -18.08 14.23
N ASP A 185 -19.25 -18.20 14.13
CA ASP A 185 -19.88 -19.15 13.23
C ASP A 185 -19.91 -18.64 11.78
N ALA A 186 -20.06 -19.57 10.82
CA ALA A 186 -20.09 -19.24 9.39
C ALA A 186 -21.18 -18.22 9.04
N ALA A 187 -22.36 -18.31 9.67
CA ALA A 187 -23.46 -17.37 9.46
C ALA A 187 -23.08 -15.93 9.84
N THR A 188 -22.38 -15.76 10.96
CA THR A 188 -21.91 -14.46 11.43
C THR A 188 -20.78 -13.94 10.56
N ALA A 189 -19.80 -14.77 10.22
CA ALA A 189 -18.69 -14.38 9.35
C ALA A 189 -19.18 -13.95 7.96
N TYR A 190 -20.11 -14.70 7.36
CA TYR A 190 -20.69 -14.37 6.06
C TYR A 190 -21.49 -13.06 6.11
N ARG A 191 -22.31 -12.87 7.14
CA ARG A 191 -23.06 -11.62 7.33
C ARG A 191 -22.13 -10.41 7.47
N GLN A 192 -21.04 -10.52 8.24
CA GLN A 192 -20.05 -9.46 8.34
C GLN A 192 -19.35 -9.17 7.01
N ALA A 193 -19.08 -10.20 6.20
CA ALA A 193 -18.54 -10.02 4.85
C ALA A 193 -19.54 -9.28 3.95
N GLN A 194 -20.81 -9.66 3.97
CA GLN A 194 -21.88 -8.99 3.23
C GLN A 194 -22.03 -7.52 3.66
N GLU A 195 -21.97 -7.22 4.95
CA GLU A 195 -22.00 -5.86 5.49
C GLU A 195 -20.80 -5.04 4.98
N ARG A 196 -19.58 -5.58 5.05
CA ARG A 196 -18.38 -4.91 4.49
C ARG A 196 -18.54 -4.59 3.01
N LEU A 197 -19.07 -5.53 2.22
CA LEU A 197 -19.30 -5.30 0.79
C LEU A 197 -20.40 -4.26 0.56
N ALA A 198 -21.52 -4.36 1.27
CA ALA A 198 -22.64 -3.43 1.16
C ALA A 198 -22.23 -2.00 1.52
N ASP A 199 -21.41 -1.81 2.56
CA ASP A 199 -20.85 -0.51 2.94
C ASP A 199 -20.06 0.12 1.79
N ILE A 200 -19.25 -0.68 1.08
CA ILE A 200 -18.40 -0.20 0.00
C ILE A 200 -19.23 0.11 -1.25
N VAL A 201 -20.22 -0.72 -1.58
CA VAL A 201 -21.18 -0.43 -2.64
C VAL A 201 -21.93 0.87 -2.35
N ALA A 202 -22.38 1.05 -1.11
CA ALA A 202 -23.02 2.29 -0.69
C ALA A 202 -22.08 3.50 -0.75
N ASP A 203 -20.78 3.33 -0.43
CA ASP A 203 -19.76 4.38 -0.57
C ASP A 203 -19.57 4.78 -2.06
N PHE A 204 -19.66 3.83 -3.01
CA PHE A 204 -19.61 4.12 -4.46
C PHE A 204 -20.79 4.98 -4.94
N GLU A 205 -21.99 4.73 -4.43
CA GLU A 205 -23.20 5.48 -4.78
C GLU A 205 -23.20 6.93 -4.25
N ARG A 206 -22.30 7.26 -3.32
CA ARG A 206 -22.20 8.63 -2.79
C ARG A 206 -21.72 9.61 -3.86
N SER A 207 -22.24 10.83 -3.78
CA SER A 207 -21.64 11.96 -4.49
C SER A 207 -20.19 12.13 -4.07
N LEU A 208 -19.34 12.54 -5.02
CA LEU A 208 -17.95 12.87 -4.69
C LEU A 208 -17.94 13.90 -3.56
N PRO A 209 -17.14 13.68 -2.50
CA PRO A 209 -17.03 14.65 -1.43
C PRO A 209 -16.55 15.97 -2.05
N TYR A 210 -17.42 16.99 -2.02
CA TYR A 210 -17.09 18.32 -2.53
C TYR A 210 -16.11 18.97 -1.54
N ARG A 211 -14.83 18.61 -1.65
CA ARG A 211 -13.75 19.44 -1.11
C ARG A 211 -13.54 20.55 -2.12
N ARG A 212 -13.94 21.77 -1.76
CA ARG A 212 -13.15 22.93 -2.19
C ARG A 212 -11.76 22.66 -1.63
N GLU A 213 -10.88 22.04 -2.42
CA GLU A 213 -9.46 22.34 -2.32
C GLU A 213 -9.46 23.86 -2.35
N THR A 214 -9.24 24.49 -1.19
CA THR A 214 -9.14 25.93 -1.13
C THR A 214 -8.03 26.26 -2.08
N SER A 215 -8.39 26.79 -3.25
CA SER A 215 -7.48 27.32 -4.24
C SER A 215 -6.79 28.58 -3.69
N SER A 216 -6.25 28.51 -2.47
CA SER A 216 -5.13 29.34 -2.04
C SER A 216 -3.82 28.79 -2.62
N VAL A 217 -3.89 28.14 -3.79
CA VAL A 217 -2.75 27.80 -4.64
C VAL A 217 -2.31 29.09 -5.33
N SER A 218 -1.75 30.00 -4.54
CA SER A 218 -0.98 31.14 -5.07
C SER A 218 0.29 31.41 -4.26
N ALA A 219 0.60 30.62 -3.23
CA ALA A 219 1.91 30.65 -2.63
C ALA A 219 2.85 29.81 -3.51
N GLU A 220 3.82 30.47 -4.15
CA GLU A 220 4.97 29.78 -4.72
C GLU A 220 5.58 28.89 -3.64
N LEU A 221 5.76 27.59 -3.94
CA LEU A 221 6.50 26.71 -3.06
C LEU A 221 7.94 27.21 -2.97
N PRO A 222 8.57 27.19 -1.77
CA PRO A 222 9.97 27.54 -1.66
C PRO A 222 10.83 26.56 -2.46
N ALA A 223 12.04 26.99 -2.83
CA ALA A 223 12.99 26.12 -3.49
C ALA A 223 13.27 24.86 -2.64
N PRO A 224 13.37 23.66 -3.25
CA PRO A 224 13.73 22.44 -2.52
C PRO A 224 15.08 22.61 -1.81
N GLN A 225 15.14 22.20 -0.55
CA GLN A 225 16.35 22.23 0.27
C GLN A 225 17.05 20.88 0.18
N SER A 226 18.33 20.86 -0.17
CA SER A 226 19.15 19.65 -0.14
C SER A 226 19.71 19.41 1.26
N ASN A 227 19.88 18.14 1.65
CA ASN A 227 20.56 17.75 2.88
C ASN A 227 22.09 17.91 2.84
N MET A 228 22.65 18.31 1.69
CA MET A 228 24.07 18.55 1.49
C MET A 228 24.32 19.61 0.41
N THR A 229 25.52 20.14 0.37
CA THR A 229 25.96 21.07 -0.67
C THR A 229 26.36 20.34 -1.95
N LYS A 230 26.38 21.08 -3.07
CA LYS A 230 26.84 20.56 -4.37
C LYS A 230 28.29 20.06 -4.31
N ASP A 231 29.17 20.80 -3.63
CA ASP A 231 30.59 20.47 -3.53
C ASP A 231 30.81 19.20 -2.71
N GLU A 232 30.03 18.98 -1.64
CA GLU A 232 30.03 17.73 -0.88
C GLU A 232 29.60 16.54 -1.75
N PHE A 233 28.51 16.68 -2.52
CA PHE A 233 28.08 15.60 -3.42
C PHE A 233 29.12 15.29 -4.51
N HIS A 234 29.76 16.32 -5.06
CA HIS A 234 30.87 16.15 -6.02
C HIS A 234 32.08 15.46 -5.39
N ALA A 235 32.42 15.79 -4.15
CA ALA A 235 33.50 15.10 -3.43
C ALA A 235 33.18 13.61 -3.21
N MET A 236 31.91 13.27 -2.94
CA MET A 236 31.48 11.87 -2.86
C MET A 236 31.66 11.14 -4.21
N ILE A 237 31.38 11.81 -5.33
CA ILE A 237 31.59 11.27 -6.69
C ILE A 237 33.08 11.01 -6.96
N GLU A 238 33.95 11.96 -6.65
CA GLU A 238 35.40 11.77 -6.84
C GLU A 238 35.92 10.62 -5.98
N LYS A 239 35.49 10.51 -4.72
CA LYS A 239 35.83 9.37 -3.85
C LYS A 239 35.31 8.03 -4.42
N ALA A 240 34.11 8.01 -4.98
CA ALA A 240 33.59 6.80 -5.64
C ALA A 240 34.44 6.38 -6.85
N LYS A 241 34.93 7.34 -7.65
CA LYS A 241 35.85 7.06 -8.76
C LYS A 241 37.18 6.49 -8.28
N GLU A 242 37.72 6.99 -7.18
CA GLU A 242 38.93 6.44 -6.56
C GLU A 242 38.74 4.96 -6.20
N TYR A 243 37.62 4.60 -5.55
CA TYR A 243 37.29 3.19 -5.25
C TYR A 243 37.12 2.34 -6.52
N ILE A 244 36.55 2.89 -7.60
CA ILE A 244 36.44 2.19 -8.89
C ILE A 244 37.83 1.93 -9.48
N LEU A 245 38.72 2.93 -9.48
CA LEU A 245 40.08 2.81 -10.01
C LEU A 245 40.96 1.87 -9.17
N ALA A 246 40.72 1.81 -7.86
CA ALA A 246 41.39 0.87 -6.96
C ALA A 246 40.90 -0.58 -7.16
N GLY A 247 39.76 -0.79 -7.83
CA GLY A 247 39.16 -2.10 -8.06
C GLY A 247 38.26 -2.59 -6.94
N ASP A 248 37.87 -1.72 -6.00
CA ASP A 248 37.01 -2.08 -4.86
C ASP A 248 35.54 -2.27 -5.28
N ILE A 249 35.08 -1.51 -6.27
CA ILE A 249 33.71 -1.56 -6.81
C ILE A 249 33.71 -1.31 -8.31
N PHE A 250 32.69 -1.80 -9.03
CA PHE A 250 32.49 -1.45 -10.45
C PHE A 250 31.66 -0.17 -10.61
N GLN A 251 30.68 0.01 -9.74
CA GLN A 251 29.76 1.14 -9.73
C GLN A 251 29.20 1.31 -8.31
N THR A 252 28.85 2.54 -7.95
CA THR A 252 28.00 2.86 -6.80
C THR A 252 26.94 3.88 -7.21
N VAL A 253 25.79 3.85 -6.55
CA VAL A 253 24.67 4.77 -6.79
C VAL A 253 24.55 5.69 -5.58
N LEU A 254 25.15 6.88 -5.69
CA LEU A 254 25.06 7.92 -4.66
C LEU A 254 23.72 8.65 -4.76
N SER A 255 23.19 9.08 -3.62
CA SER A 255 21.94 9.83 -3.54
C SER A 255 22.07 11.01 -2.57
N GLN A 256 21.17 11.97 -2.72
CA GLN A 256 20.96 13.10 -1.80
C GLN A 256 19.45 13.29 -1.62
N ARG A 257 19.05 13.88 -0.49
CA ARG A 257 17.65 14.12 -0.16
C ARG A 257 17.30 15.58 -0.39
N PHE A 258 16.14 15.82 -1.01
CA PHE A 258 15.53 17.13 -1.13
C PHE A 258 14.25 17.19 -0.32
N GLU A 259 14.01 18.34 0.31
CA GLU A 259 12.83 18.60 1.13
C GLU A 259 12.16 19.91 0.74
N VAL A 260 10.82 19.92 0.80
CA VAL A 260 10.01 21.12 0.59
C VAL A 260 8.79 21.03 1.52
N PRO A 261 8.39 22.13 2.20
CA PRO A 261 7.14 22.16 2.93
C PRO A 261 5.96 21.83 2.01
N PHE A 262 5.15 20.86 2.40
CA PHE A 262 3.98 20.43 1.62
C PHE A 262 2.75 20.36 2.52
N THR A 263 1.78 21.26 2.27
CA THR A 263 0.57 21.43 3.10
C THR A 263 -0.70 20.94 2.42
N LEU A 264 -0.61 20.47 1.17
CA LEU A 264 -1.73 19.90 0.45
C LEU A 264 -1.95 18.44 0.88
N PRO A 265 -3.14 17.87 0.64
CA PRO A 265 -3.36 16.45 0.85
C PRO A 265 -2.37 15.60 0.02
N PRO A 266 -1.78 14.52 0.58
CA PRO A 266 -0.86 13.65 -0.16
C PRO A 266 -1.46 13.11 -1.47
N PHE A 267 -2.77 12.84 -1.48
CA PHE A 267 -3.46 12.40 -2.69
C PHE A 267 -3.50 13.46 -3.81
N ALA A 268 -3.37 14.75 -3.50
CA ALA A 268 -3.22 15.80 -4.50
C ALA A 268 -1.86 15.72 -5.21
N LEU A 269 -0.79 15.34 -4.49
CA LEU A 269 0.51 15.04 -5.10
C LEU A 269 0.41 13.82 -6.02
N TYR A 270 -0.24 12.76 -5.55
CA TYR A 270 -0.49 11.55 -6.37
C TYR A 270 -1.21 11.89 -7.68
N ARG A 271 -2.33 12.61 -7.61
CA ARG A 271 -3.10 13.05 -8.79
C ARG A 271 -2.28 13.92 -9.73
N SER A 272 -1.34 14.71 -9.21
CA SER A 272 -0.44 15.53 -10.01
C SER A 272 0.61 14.68 -10.71
N LEU A 273 1.30 13.78 -9.99
CA LEU A 273 2.27 12.83 -10.56
C LEU A 273 1.62 11.94 -11.62
N ARG A 274 0.43 11.41 -11.34
CA ARG A 274 -0.37 10.59 -12.27
C ARG A 274 -0.58 11.26 -13.63
N ARG A 275 -0.71 12.59 -13.67
CA ARG A 275 -0.90 13.36 -14.91
C ARG A 275 0.42 13.72 -15.58
N LEU A 276 1.42 14.10 -14.78
CA LEU A 276 2.67 14.67 -15.28
C LEU A 276 3.71 13.62 -15.66
N ASN A 277 3.76 12.51 -14.92
CA ASN A 277 4.80 11.49 -15.06
C ASN A 277 4.23 10.09 -14.76
N PRO A 278 3.30 9.58 -15.59
CA PRO A 278 2.76 8.23 -15.41
C PRO A 278 3.87 7.17 -15.59
N SER A 279 3.90 6.17 -14.71
CA SER A 279 4.90 5.09 -14.75
C SER A 279 4.27 3.71 -14.51
N PRO A 280 5.00 2.62 -14.80
CA PRO A 280 4.53 1.25 -14.55
C PRO A 280 4.11 0.95 -13.11
N PHE A 281 4.63 1.70 -12.11
CA PHE A 281 4.33 1.52 -10.70
C PHE A 281 3.97 2.86 -10.06
N LEU A 282 2.70 3.24 -10.17
CA LEU A 282 2.16 4.42 -9.54
C LEU A 282 1.47 4.02 -8.23
N PHE A 283 1.84 4.67 -7.13
CA PHE A 283 1.34 4.30 -5.81
C PHE A 283 1.06 5.51 -4.93
N HIS A 284 -0.01 5.40 -4.16
CA HIS A 284 -0.31 6.21 -3.00
C HIS A 284 -0.61 5.27 -1.84
N LEU A 285 0.20 5.34 -0.78
CA LEU A 285 0.01 4.61 0.46
C LEU A 285 -0.18 5.64 1.57
N ASP A 286 -1.31 5.61 2.26
CA ASP A 286 -1.59 6.45 3.42
C ASP A 286 -1.57 5.58 4.68
N PHE A 287 -0.63 5.86 5.59
CA PHE A 287 -0.48 5.15 6.87
C PHE A 287 -0.96 6.00 8.06
N GLY A 288 -1.70 7.08 7.79
CA GLY A 288 -2.25 8.02 8.78
C GLY A 288 -1.25 9.04 9.31
N GLY A 289 -0.12 8.59 9.86
CA GLY A 289 0.94 9.47 10.35
C GLY A 289 1.84 10.04 9.23
N PHE A 290 1.94 9.31 8.12
CA PHE A 290 2.70 9.69 6.93
C PHE A 290 2.11 9.00 5.70
N SER A 291 2.51 9.48 4.52
CA SER A 291 2.12 8.86 3.25
C SER A 291 3.33 8.67 2.35
N ILE A 292 3.29 7.61 1.54
CA ILE A 292 4.25 7.37 0.47
C ILE A 292 3.51 7.59 -0.85
N VAL A 293 4.04 8.50 -1.67
CA VAL A 293 3.48 8.83 -2.98
C VAL A 293 4.60 8.76 -3.99
N GLY A 294 4.41 7.98 -5.06
CA GLY A 294 5.46 7.80 -6.04
C GLY A 294 4.98 7.28 -7.39
N SER A 295 5.88 7.40 -8.35
CA SER A 295 5.72 6.94 -9.73
C SER A 295 7.06 6.31 -10.13
N SER A 296 7.21 5.00 -9.90
CA SER A 296 8.46 4.28 -10.15
C SER A 296 8.49 3.68 -11.57
N PRO A 297 9.57 3.88 -12.33
CA PRO A 297 9.75 3.26 -13.64
C PRO A 297 10.18 1.79 -13.58
N GLU A 298 10.72 1.33 -12.44
CA GLU A 298 11.42 0.05 -12.33
C GLU A 298 10.88 -0.81 -11.19
N ILE A 299 10.90 -2.13 -11.41
CA ILE A 299 10.51 -3.15 -10.45
C ILE A 299 11.75 -3.78 -9.81
N LEU A 300 11.66 -4.12 -8.52
CA LEU A 300 12.71 -4.88 -7.86
C LEU A 300 12.64 -6.38 -8.20
N VAL A 301 11.45 -6.99 -8.03
CA VAL A 301 11.19 -8.41 -8.28
C VAL A 301 9.69 -8.63 -8.52
N ARG A 302 9.32 -9.63 -9.33
CA ARG A 302 7.94 -10.10 -9.55
C ARG A 302 7.87 -11.61 -9.44
#